data_AF-A0A2K0SXU7-F1
#
_entry.id   AF-A0A2K0SXU7-F1
#
_cell.length_a   1.000
_cell.length_b   1.000
_cell.length_c   1.000
_cell.angle_alpha   90.00
_cell.angle_beta   90.00
_cell.angle_gamma   90.00
#
_symmetry.space_group_name_H-M   'P 1'
#
loop_
_entity.id
_entity.type
_entity.pdbx_description
1 polymer ?
#
loop_
_entity_poly.entity_id
_entity_poly.type
_entity_poly.pdbx_seq_one_letter_code
_entity_poly.pdbx_strand_id
1 'polypeptide(L)'
;MQCSKHPHPCQFPPSTSVHEGSSKIKVEYYITAAADRPIFGGLSTKKRVTKPLQLSSSFSSTTSPAPLSISSLPLTLQQKDGTKRLQPGPDGLPAYTPSINVQVVHPEPPIFVRGQANRIRFNVHSPSEAIGKLFVRSVNINFKTSTIAASGSAAQRVQQNASGVELSSLIPIDSEVLELDTGTWGRLSMLSLRPTFESCLVQIKHAAEISVGVSVGPQGSISYASSSFDVLVMDPPPSYEEI
;
A
#
# COMPACT_ATOMS: atom_id res chain seq x y z
N MET A 1 -1.21 -20.42 -24.14
CA MET A 1 -2.01 -20.54 -22.91
C MET A 1 -3.21 -19.63 -23.05
N GLN A 2 -4.41 -20.18 -23.25
CA GLN A 2 -5.64 -19.39 -23.29
C GLN A 2 -6.15 -19.22 -21.86
N CYS A 3 -6.09 -17.99 -21.36
CA CYS A 3 -6.78 -17.63 -20.13
C CYS A 3 -8.27 -17.48 -20.46
N SER A 4 -9.05 -18.54 -20.21
CA SER A 4 -10.47 -18.65 -20.56
C SER A 4 -11.40 -17.62 -19.88
N LYS A 5 -10.84 -16.72 -19.05
CA LYS A 5 -11.58 -15.71 -18.29
C LYS A 5 -11.28 -14.25 -18.67
N HIS A 6 -10.37 -13.98 -19.61
CA HIS A 6 -10.06 -12.61 -20.03
C HIS A 6 -10.12 -12.45 -21.57
N PRO A 7 -10.85 -11.45 -22.10
CA PRO A 7 -10.96 -11.18 -23.53
C PRO A 7 -9.69 -10.57 -24.15
N HIS A 8 -8.65 -10.32 -23.35
CA HIS A 8 -7.38 -9.72 -23.80
C HIS A 8 -6.20 -10.70 -23.68
N PRO A 9 -5.18 -10.57 -24.55
CA PRO A 9 -3.96 -11.36 -24.44
C PRO A 9 -3.32 -11.15 -23.05
N CYS A 10 -3.05 -12.25 -22.35
CA CYS A 10 -2.42 -12.19 -21.04
C CYS A 10 -1.03 -11.54 -21.15
N GLN A 11 -0.80 -10.46 -20.41
CA GLN A 11 0.52 -9.87 -20.30
C GLN A 11 1.46 -10.77 -19.50
N PHE A 12 2.74 -10.78 -19.88
CA PHE A 12 3.76 -11.51 -19.14
C PHE A 12 4.06 -10.80 -17.82
N PRO A 13 4.03 -11.51 -16.67
CA PRO A 13 4.41 -10.93 -15.40
C PRO A 13 5.85 -10.45 -15.35
N PRO A 14 6.18 -9.48 -14.48
CA PRO A 14 7.56 -9.11 -14.23
C PRO A 14 8.32 -10.28 -13.59
N SER A 15 9.62 -10.36 -13.85
CA SER A 15 10.50 -11.27 -13.12
C SER A 15 10.41 -10.97 -11.62
N THR A 16 10.04 -11.97 -10.82
CA THR A 16 9.74 -11.76 -9.39
C THR A 16 10.21 -12.95 -8.56
N SER A 17 10.67 -12.70 -7.34
CA SER A 17 10.98 -13.73 -6.35
C SER A 17 10.59 -13.22 -4.98
N VAL A 18 9.45 -13.66 -4.46
CA VAL A 18 8.97 -13.34 -3.10
C VAL A 18 8.93 -14.61 -2.27
N HIS A 19 9.16 -14.47 -0.96
CA HIS A 19 9.03 -15.56 0.00
C HIS A 19 8.48 -15.02 1.31
N GLU A 20 7.65 -15.84 1.98
CA GLU A 20 7.14 -15.62 3.32
C GLU A 20 6.94 -16.99 3.98
N GLY A 21 7.71 -17.26 5.04
CA GLY A 21 7.75 -18.59 5.65
C GLY A 21 8.10 -19.68 4.64
N SER A 22 7.22 -20.68 4.49
CA SER A 22 7.35 -21.77 3.53
C SER A 22 6.82 -21.44 2.12
N SER A 23 6.13 -20.31 1.96
CA SER A 23 5.56 -19.92 0.67
C SER A 23 6.57 -19.11 -0.16
N LYS A 24 6.70 -19.46 -1.45
CA LYS A 24 7.60 -18.80 -2.38
C LYS A 24 6.95 -18.71 -3.75
N ILE A 25 6.91 -17.51 -4.31
CA ILE A 25 6.47 -17.26 -5.69
C ILE A 25 7.69 -16.77 -6.46
N LYS A 26 8.01 -17.45 -7.56
CA LYS A 26 9.14 -17.12 -8.43
C LYS A 26 8.69 -17.12 -9.89
N VAL A 27 8.97 -16.04 -10.61
CA VAL A 27 8.75 -15.88 -12.05
C VAL A 27 10.09 -15.60 -12.70
N GLU A 28 10.49 -16.47 -13.63
CA GLU A 28 11.76 -16.39 -14.33
C GLU A 28 11.56 -16.58 -15.82
N TYR A 29 12.34 -15.84 -16.60
CA TYR A 29 12.36 -15.94 -18.05
C TYR A 29 13.75 -16.39 -18.49
N TYR A 30 13.78 -17.17 -19.56
CA TYR A 30 15.01 -17.71 -20.12
C TYR A 30 14.95 -17.64 -21.65
N ILE A 31 16.03 -17.17 -22.26
CA ILE A 31 16.26 -17.28 -23.70
C ILE A 31 17.17 -18.50 -23.91
N THR A 32 16.72 -19.45 -24.73
CA THR A 32 17.51 -20.63 -25.07
C THR A 32 17.85 -20.61 -26.56
N ALA A 33 19.14 -20.51 -26.88
CA ALA A 33 19.67 -20.67 -28.23
C ALA A 33 20.14 -22.12 -28.43
N ALA A 34 19.73 -22.75 -29.53
CA ALA A 34 20.12 -24.12 -29.86
C ALA A 34 20.70 -24.18 -31.28
N ALA A 35 21.88 -24.80 -31.42
CA ALA A 35 22.49 -25.12 -32.70
C ALA A 35 22.41 -26.63 -32.93
N ASP A 36 21.78 -27.03 -34.02
CA ASP A 36 21.69 -28.42 -34.46
C ASP A 36 22.64 -28.64 -35.63
N ARG A 37 23.61 -29.54 -35.47
CA ARG A 37 24.48 -29.97 -36.56
C ARG A 37 24.16 -31.41 -36.93
N PRO A 38 23.60 -31.68 -38.12
CA PRO A 38 23.44 -33.04 -38.62
C PRO A 38 24.83 -33.65 -38.87
N ILE A 39 25.01 -34.88 -38.41
CA ILE A 39 26.17 -35.73 -38.69
C ILE A 39 25.69 -36.85 -39.64
N PHE A 40 26.59 -37.31 -40.51
CA PHE A 40 26.33 -38.42 -41.43
C PHE A 40 25.74 -39.63 -40.69
N GLY A 41 24.71 -40.26 -41.26
CA GLY A 41 24.08 -41.46 -40.68
C GLY A 41 22.90 -41.20 -39.72
N GLY A 42 22.32 -40.00 -39.70
CA GLY A 42 21.10 -39.70 -38.92
C GLY A 42 21.34 -39.31 -37.46
N LEU A 43 22.59 -39.22 -37.03
CA LEU A 43 22.97 -38.65 -35.72
C LEU A 43 23.04 -37.13 -35.82
N SER A 44 22.45 -36.41 -34.85
CA SER A 44 22.55 -34.95 -34.74
C SER A 44 23.24 -34.58 -33.44
N THR A 45 24.12 -33.58 -33.48
CA THR A 45 24.67 -32.95 -32.27
C THR A 45 23.95 -31.64 -32.00
N LYS A 46 23.24 -31.58 -30.88
CA LYS A 46 22.54 -30.38 -30.42
C LYS A 46 23.34 -29.69 -29.32
N LYS A 47 23.84 -28.48 -29.58
CA LYS A 47 24.38 -27.59 -28.53
C LYS A 47 23.30 -26.59 -28.12
N ARG A 48 23.09 -26.41 -26.82
CA ARG A 48 22.13 -25.45 -26.27
C ARG A 48 22.82 -24.50 -25.31
N VAL A 49 22.46 -23.23 -25.37
CA VAL A 49 22.89 -22.18 -24.45
C VAL A 49 21.63 -21.50 -23.92
N THR A 50 21.46 -21.52 -22.60
CA THR A 50 20.35 -20.85 -21.93
C THR A 50 20.86 -19.64 -21.16
N LYS A 51 20.20 -18.50 -21.32
CA LYS A 51 20.49 -17.25 -20.62
C LYS A 51 19.24 -16.75 -19.90
N PRO A 52 19.33 -16.34 -18.62
CA PRO A 52 18.21 -15.75 -17.91
C PRO A 52 17.87 -14.37 -18.50
N LEU A 53 16.59 -14.03 -18.52
CA LEU A 53 16.06 -12.75 -18.95
C LEU A 53 15.31 -12.10 -17.77
N GLN A 54 15.57 -10.82 -17.53
CA GLN A 54 14.84 -10.04 -16.54
C GLN A 54 13.80 -9.20 -17.28
N LEU A 55 12.51 -9.46 -16.99
CA LEU A 55 11.42 -8.65 -17.50
C LEU A 55 10.97 -7.67 -16.43
N SER A 56 11.08 -6.38 -16.72
CA SER A 56 10.35 -5.33 -16.03
C SER A 56 9.06 -5.06 -16.81
N SER A 57 7.92 -5.17 -16.15
CA SER A 57 6.62 -4.79 -16.73
C SER A 57 5.99 -3.77 -15.79
N SER A 58 5.76 -2.56 -16.29
CA SER A 58 5.06 -1.51 -15.58
C SER A 58 3.58 -1.54 -15.93
N PHE A 59 2.75 -1.55 -14.89
CA PHE A 59 1.31 -1.30 -14.83
C PHE A 59 0.45 -1.60 -16.07
N SER A 60 -0.44 -2.58 -15.92
CA SER A 60 -1.71 -2.67 -16.63
C SER A 60 -2.76 -3.18 -15.66
N SER A 61 -3.28 -2.30 -14.81
CA SER A 61 -4.54 -2.61 -14.12
C SER A 61 -5.67 -1.93 -14.87
N THR A 62 -6.70 -2.70 -15.18
CA THR A 62 -7.99 -2.22 -15.71
C THR A 62 -8.93 -1.78 -14.59
N THR A 63 -8.50 -1.88 -13.33
CA THR A 63 -9.38 -1.74 -12.17
C THR A 63 -8.99 -0.49 -11.38
N SER A 64 -9.93 0.45 -11.25
CA SER A 64 -9.76 1.61 -10.35
C SER A 64 -9.55 1.11 -8.92
N PRO A 65 -8.60 1.67 -8.15
CA PRO A 65 -8.45 1.34 -6.73
C PRO A 65 -9.76 1.60 -5.99
N ALA A 66 -10.06 0.75 -5.00
CA ALA A 66 -11.29 0.87 -4.23
C ALA A 66 -11.29 2.18 -3.40
N PRO A 67 -12.46 2.80 -3.19
CA PRO A 67 -12.56 4.04 -2.44
C PRO A 67 -12.07 3.89 -0.99
N LEU A 68 -11.58 5.01 -0.46
CA LEU A 68 -11.02 5.22 0.88
C LEU A 68 -11.72 4.44 1.99
N SER A 69 -10.96 3.68 2.79
CA SER A 69 -11.45 3.17 4.09
C SER A 69 -11.19 4.23 5.17
N ILE A 70 -12.23 4.99 5.50
CA ILE A 70 -12.22 5.92 6.64
C ILE A 70 -12.38 5.09 7.91
N SER A 71 -11.50 5.28 8.87
CA SER A 71 -11.67 4.68 10.20
C SER A 71 -11.63 5.75 11.28
N SER A 72 -12.47 5.52 12.29
CA SER A 72 -12.85 6.46 13.33
C SER A 72 -12.52 5.86 14.69
N LEU A 73 -11.83 6.62 15.52
CA LEU A 73 -11.54 6.27 16.90
C LEU A 73 -12.47 7.05 17.83
N PRO A 74 -13.34 6.40 18.63
CA PRO A 74 -14.10 7.10 19.65
C PRO A 74 -13.17 7.62 20.76
N LEU A 75 -13.32 8.89 21.14
CA LEU A 75 -12.63 9.44 22.32
C LEU A 75 -13.62 9.66 23.45
N THR A 76 -13.25 9.13 24.61
CA THR A 76 -13.92 9.44 25.86
C THR A 76 -13.33 10.74 26.41
N LEU A 77 -13.90 11.87 26.01
CA LEU A 77 -13.64 13.15 26.67
C LEU A 77 -14.39 13.14 28.01
N GLN A 78 -13.66 13.11 29.13
CA GLN A 78 -14.31 13.31 30.42
C GLN A 78 -14.74 14.78 30.52
N GLN A 79 -16.04 15.00 30.69
CA GLN A 79 -16.57 16.31 31.00
C GLN A 79 -16.02 16.76 32.36
N LYS A 80 -15.76 18.07 32.49
CA LYS A 80 -15.16 18.68 33.68
C LYS A 80 -16.00 18.47 34.95
N ASP A 81 -17.28 18.17 34.78
CA ASP A 81 -18.18 17.76 35.86
C ASP A 81 -18.29 16.22 35.84
N GLY A 82 -17.76 15.56 36.88
CA GLY A 82 -17.51 14.12 36.99
C GLY A 82 -18.72 13.18 36.96
N THR A 83 -19.78 13.52 36.25
CA THR A 83 -20.95 12.65 36.01
C THR A 83 -20.75 11.78 34.79
N LYS A 84 -20.65 10.47 35.05
CA LYS A 84 -20.54 9.39 34.05
C LYS A 84 -21.70 9.45 33.04
N ARG A 85 -21.33 9.31 31.76
CA ARG A 85 -22.18 9.14 30.56
C ARG A 85 -23.01 10.38 30.18
N LEU A 86 -22.80 10.82 28.94
CA LEU A 86 -23.70 11.73 28.23
C LEU A 86 -25.11 11.14 28.28
N GLN A 87 -26.04 11.91 28.86
CA GLN A 87 -27.45 11.50 28.89
C GLN A 87 -27.99 11.43 27.46
N PRO A 88 -28.91 10.49 27.15
CA PRO A 88 -29.60 10.48 25.87
C PRO A 88 -30.21 11.85 25.60
N GLY A 89 -30.08 12.33 24.36
CA GLY A 89 -30.61 13.64 23.98
C GLY A 89 -32.12 13.71 24.24
N PRO A 90 -32.69 14.93 24.37
CA PRO A 90 -34.12 15.12 24.63
C PRO A 90 -35.04 14.38 23.64
N ASP A 91 -34.53 14.02 22.46
CA ASP A 91 -35.27 13.39 21.37
C ASP A 91 -35.06 11.87 21.22
N GLY A 92 -34.49 11.20 22.22
CA GLY A 92 -34.22 9.75 22.15
C GLY A 92 -33.08 9.36 21.20
N LEU A 93 -32.31 10.33 20.72
CA LEU A 93 -31.08 10.11 19.98
C LEU A 93 -30.00 9.53 20.90
N PRO A 94 -29.16 8.60 20.39
CA PRO A 94 -28.08 8.04 21.18
C PRO A 94 -27.15 9.13 21.69
N ALA A 95 -26.58 8.91 22.88
CA ALA A 95 -25.62 9.82 23.47
C ALA A 95 -24.48 10.10 22.48
N TYR A 96 -24.26 11.38 22.15
CA TYR A 96 -23.18 11.81 21.28
C TYR A 96 -21.85 11.22 21.77
N THR A 97 -21.07 10.61 20.89
CA THR A 97 -19.74 10.09 21.25
C THR A 97 -18.72 10.75 20.34
N PRO A 98 -17.94 11.72 20.85
CA PRO A 98 -16.95 12.40 20.03
C PRO A 98 -15.92 11.39 19.50
N SER A 99 -15.57 11.47 18.22
CA SER A 99 -14.58 10.59 17.59
C SER A 99 -13.57 11.38 16.78
N ILE A 100 -12.33 10.90 16.73
CA ILE A 100 -11.32 11.37 15.79
C ILE A 100 -11.29 10.45 14.58
N ASN A 101 -11.28 11.05 13.40
CA ASN A 101 -11.22 10.30 12.15
C ASN A 101 -9.95 10.67 11.39
N VAL A 102 -9.31 9.66 10.78
CA VAL A 102 -8.16 9.88 9.90
C VAL A 102 -8.61 9.66 8.47
N GLN A 103 -8.41 10.66 7.61
CA GLN A 103 -8.80 10.63 6.21
C GLN A 103 -7.59 10.89 5.31
N VAL A 104 -7.36 10.02 4.34
CA VAL A 104 -6.25 10.17 3.38
C VAL A 104 -6.66 11.11 2.24
N VAL A 105 -5.75 12.01 1.86
CA VAL A 105 -5.93 12.97 0.78
C VAL A 105 -4.94 12.64 -0.35
N HIS A 106 -5.44 12.04 -1.43
CA HIS A 106 -4.62 11.62 -2.57
C HIS A 106 -5.39 11.79 -3.89
N PRO A 107 -4.70 12.01 -5.03
CA PRO A 107 -5.34 11.95 -6.35
C PRO A 107 -5.79 10.52 -6.63
N GLU A 108 -6.96 10.33 -7.24
CA GLU A 108 -7.43 9.00 -7.65
C GLU A 108 -6.99 8.70 -9.10
N PRO A 109 -6.22 7.62 -9.35
CA PRO A 109 -5.68 6.65 -8.38
C PRO A 109 -4.39 7.15 -7.68
N PRO A 110 -4.11 6.70 -6.43
CA PRO A 110 -2.86 7.01 -5.74
C PRO A 110 -1.69 6.30 -6.43
N ILE A 111 -0.87 7.07 -7.15
CA ILE A 111 0.30 6.56 -7.87
C ILE A 111 1.57 6.88 -7.09
N PHE A 112 2.39 5.85 -6.90
CA PHE A 112 3.67 5.89 -6.22
C PHE A 112 4.76 5.45 -7.19
N VAL A 113 5.73 6.32 -7.43
CA VAL A 113 6.84 6.04 -8.34
C VAL A 113 8.02 5.51 -7.54
N ARG A 114 8.57 4.37 -7.97
CA ARG A 114 9.73 3.74 -7.33
C ARG A 114 10.95 4.65 -7.41
N GLY A 115 11.72 4.68 -6.33
CA GLY A 115 12.90 5.53 -6.22
C GLY A 115 12.60 7.04 -6.09
N GLN A 116 11.33 7.43 -6.11
CA GLN A 116 10.92 8.82 -5.86
C GLN A 116 10.34 8.98 -4.45
N ALA A 117 10.40 10.22 -3.98
CA ALA A 117 9.88 10.66 -2.70
C ALA A 117 8.36 10.91 -2.82
N ASN A 118 7.56 9.87 -2.59
CA ASN A 118 6.11 9.92 -2.74
C ASN A 118 5.43 10.57 -1.52
N ARG A 119 4.77 11.72 -1.72
CA ARG A 119 4.09 12.46 -0.65
C ARG A 119 2.75 11.82 -0.33
N ILE A 120 2.44 11.74 0.96
CA ILE A 120 1.16 11.25 1.48
C ILE A 120 0.60 12.34 2.37
N ARG A 121 -0.59 12.81 2.00
CA ARG A 121 -1.34 13.79 2.77
C ARG A 121 -2.51 13.11 3.45
N PHE A 122 -2.80 13.51 4.67
CA PHE A 122 -3.97 13.03 5.39
C PHE A 122 -4.42 14.04 6.45
N ASN A 123 -5.70 13.99 6.75
CA ASN A 123 -6.38 14.90 7.64
C ASN A 123 -6.79 14.15 8.90
N VAL A 124 -6.54 14.77 10.06
CA VAL A 124 -7.05 14.31 11.35
C VAL A 124 -8.24 15.19 11.69
N HIS A 125 -9.44 14.63 11.56
CA HIS A 125 -10.69 15.29 11.91
C HIS A 125 -10.94 15.10 13.40
N SER A 126 -11.08 16.21 14.12
CA SER A 126 -11.25 16.23 15.56
C SER A 126 -12.52 16.98 15.95
N PRO A 127 -13.23 16.53 16.99
CA PRO A 127 -14.43 17.21 17.47
C PRO A 127 -14.05 18.52 18.16
N SER A 128 -14.89 19.55 17.97
CA SER A 128 -14.65 20.92 18.45
C SER A 128 -14.31 21.01 19.94
N GLU A 129 -14.88 20.14 20.76
CA GLU A 129 -14.73 20.09 22.22
C GLU A 129 -13.34 19.59 22.67
N ALA A 130 -12.61 18.93 21.76
CA ALA A 130 -11.31 18.34 22.00
C ALA A 130 -10.14 19.19 21.50
N ILE A 131 -10.43 20.25 20.74
CA ILE A 131 -9.43 21.19 20.22
C ILE A 131 -8.62 21.79 21.38
N GLY A 132 -7.30 21.87 21.19
CA GLY A 132 -6.35 22.39 22.17
C GLY A 132 -6.03 21.44 23.33
N LYS A 133 -6.69 20.29 23.43
CA LYS A 133 -6.44 19.26 24.46
C LYS A 133 -5.74 18.03 23.91
N LEU A 134 -5.84 17.81 22.60
CA LEU A 134 -5.33 16.62 21.94
C LEU A 134 -3.99 16.90 21.27
N PHE A 135 -3.19 15.83 21.21
CA PHE A 135 -1.87 15.87 20.58
C PHE A 135 -1.68 14.63 19.72
N VAL A 136 -1.21 14.83 18.48
CA VAL A 136 -0.65 13.74 17.68
C VAL A 136 0.73 13.40 18.25
N ARG A 137 0.89 12.14 18.63
CA ARG A 137 2.07 11.57 19.28
C ARG A 137 2.91 10.72 18.35
N SER A 138 2.26 10.06 17.41
CA SER A 138 2.96 9.25 16.42
C SER A 138 2.19 9.19 15.12
N VAL A 139 2.93 9.06 14.02
CA VAL A 139 2.41 8.73 12.70
C VAL A 139 3.23 7.58 12.17
N ASN A 140 2.56 6.50 11.80
CA ASN A 140 3.14 5.32 11.21
C ASN A 140 2.47 5.05 9.87
N ILE A 141 3.26 4.85 8.82
CA ILE A 141 2.78 4.47 7.49
C ILE A 141 3.46 3.17 7.11
N ASN A 142 2.66 2.12 6.99
CA ASN A 142 3.12 0.79 6.60
C ASN A 142 2.52 0.39 5.27
N PHE A 143 3.28 -0.33 4.46
CA PHE A 143 2.85 -0.84 3.17
C PHE A 143 2.70 -2.35 3.24
N LYS A 144 1.55 -2.85 2.80
CA LYS A 144 1.25 -4.27 2.67
C LYS A 144 1.23 -4.61 1.18
N THR A 145 2.09 -5.54 0.77
CA THR A 145 2.13 -6.06 -0.59
C THR A 145 1.57 -7.47 -0.59
N SER A 146 0.59 -7.74 -1.45
CA SER A 146 0.01 -9.06 -1.66
C SER A 146 0.38 -9.54 -3.07
N THR A 147 1.19 -10.60 -3.15
CA THR A 147 1.49 -11.30 -4.40
C THR A 147 0.68 -12.58 -4.46
N ILE A 148 -0.15 -12.73 -5.47
CA ILE A 148 -0.93 -13.92 -5.75
C ILE A 148 -0.44 -14.50 -7.07
N ALA A 149 -0.15 -15.79 -7.11
CA ALA A 149 0.20 -16.49 -8.35
C ALA A 149 -0.70 -17.72 -8.52
N ALA A 150 -1.26 -17.87 -9.71
CA ALA A 150 -2.05 -19.03 -10.10
C ALA A 150 -1.18 -19.98 -10.95
N SER A 151 -1.13 -21.24 -10.56
CA SER A 151 -0.48 -22.32 -11.31
C SER A 151 -1.44 -23.50 -11.40
N GLY A 152 -2.07 -23.68 -12.56
CA GLY A 152 -3.12 -24.68 -12.75
C GLY A 152 -4.36 -24.35 -11.91
N SER A 153 -4.79 -25.29 -11.06
CA SER A 153 -5.95 -25.12 -10.16
C SER A 153 -5.60 -24.50 -8.81
N ALA A 154 -4.32 -24.36 -8.47
CA ALA A 154 -3.88 -23.83 -7.19
C ALA A 154 -3.48 -22.34 -7.32
N ALA A 155 -3.88 -21.54 -6.35
CA ALA A 155 -3.41 -20.18 -6.16
C ALA A 155 -2.56 -20.10 -4.89
N GLN A 156 -1.37 -19.51 -5.00
CA GLN A 156 -0.50 -19.22 -3.88
C GLN A 156 -0.51 -17.74 -3.59
N ARG A 157 -0.54 -17.36 -2.30
CA ARG A 157 -0.49 -15.97 -1.85
C ARG A 157 0.72 -15.79 -0.93
N VAL A 158 1.45 -14.70 -1.15
CA VAL A 158 2.55 -14.24 -0.30
C VAL A 158 2.26 -12.79 0.08
N GLN A 159 2.35 -12.48 1.37
CA GLN A 159 2.21 -11.12 1.90
C GLN A 159 3.56 -10.59 2.36
N GLN A 160 3.78 -9.30 2.20
CA GLN A 160 5.00 -8.65 2.64
C GLN A 160 4.65 -7.29 3.24
N ASN A 161 5.23 -7.01 4.40
CA ASN A 161 5.07 -5.73 5.07
C ASN A 161 6.37 -4.92 4.91
N ALA A 162 6.25 -3.64 4.59
CA ALA A 162 7.35 -2.70 4.53
C ALA A 162 7.01 -1.46 5.35
N SER A 163 7.91 -1.04 6.23
CA SER A 163 7.77 0.24 6.93
C SER A 163 8.06 1.38 5.96
N GLY A 164 7.16 2.34 5.89
CA GLY A 164 7.29 3.54 5.08
C GLY A 164 7.82 4.70 5.90
N VAL A 165 7.00 5.23 6.78
CA VAL A 165 7.32 6.40 7.61
C VAL A 165 6.97 6.10 9.05
N GLU A 166 7.89 6.38 9.95
CA GLU A 166 7.64 6.41 11.39
C GLU A 166 8.11 7.76 11.94
N LEU A 167 7.16 8.50 12.50
CA LEU A 167 7.38 9.79 13.11
C LEU A 167 6.84 9.75 14.54
N SER A 168 7.71 9.97 15.51
CA SER A 168 7.31 10.33 16.88
C SER A 168 7.32 11.85 16.98
N SER A 169 6.20 12.45 17.36
CA SER A 169 6.06 13.92 17.41
C SER A 169 5.17 14.36 18.57
N LEU A 170 5.06 15.67 18.77
CA LEU A 170 4.14 16.28 19.72
C LEU A 170 3.43 17.44 19.01
N ILE A 171 2.50 17.12 18.12
CA ILE A 171 1.79 18.13 17.32
C ILE A 171 0.45 18.42 18.00
N PRO A 172 0.20 19.65 18.48
CA PRO A 172 -1.10 20.01 19.04
C PRO A 172 -2.17 19.98 17.96
N ILE A 173 -3.37 19.49 18.31
CA ILE A 173 -4.55 19.60 17.46
C ILE A 173 -5.29 20.88 17.86
N ASP A 174 -5.06 21.94 17.10
CA ASP A 174 -5.55 23.31 17.34
C ASP A 174 -6.76 23.70 16.47
N SER A 175 -7.18 22.80 15.59
CA SER A 175 -8.26 22.99 14.63
C SER A 175 -9.07 21.70 14.46
N GLU A 176 -10.29 21.82 13.91
CA GLU A 176 -11.14 20.67 13.61
C GLU A 176 -10.51 19.74 12.57
N VAL A 177 -9.73 20.31 11.64
CA VAL A 177 -9.04 19.57 10.58
C VAL A 177 -7.56 19.90 10.62
N LEU A 178 -6.77 18.96 11.14
CA LEU A 178 -5.31 19.05 11.10
C LEU A 178 -4.79 18.34 9.85
N GLU A 179 -4.18 19.09 8.94
CA GLU A 179 -3.55 18.55 7.74
C GLU A 179 -2.10 18.12 8.02
N LEU A 180 -1.75 16.90 7.60
CA LEU A 180 -0.43 16.32 7.78
C LEU A 180 0.11 15.84 6.42
N ASP A 181 1.36 16.21 6.10
CA ASP A 181 2.04 15.85 4.85
C ASP A 181 3.43 15.29 5.14
N THR A 182 3.68 14.06 4.68
CA THR A 182 4.99 13.41 4.81
C THR A 182 6.13 14.18 4.15
N GLY A 183 5.85 15.01 3.14
CA GLY A 183 6.84 15.87 2.50
C GLY A 183 7.39 16.97 3.42
N THR A 184 6.56 17.49 4.32
CA THR A 184 6.97 18.55 5.27
C THR A 184 7.90 18.02 6.36
N TRP A 185 7.88 16.71 6.62
CA TRP A 185 8.69 16.10 7.67
C TRP A 185 10.11 15.74 7.21
N GLY A 186 10.44 15.96 5.93
CA GLY A 186 11.75 15.65 5.35
C GLY A 186 12.11 14.16 5.34
N ARG A 187 11.18 13.28 5.74
CA ARG A 187 11.33 11.82 5.79
C ARG A 187 10.42 11.16 4.76
N LEU A 188 10.72 11.38 3.49
CA LEU A 188 10.10 10.63 2.39
C LEU A 188 10.98 9.42 2.10
N SER A 189 10.58 8.26 2.60
CA SER A 189 11.30 7.02 2.34
C SER A 189 11.15 6.64 0.86
N MET A 190 12.27 6.38 0.19
CA MET A 190 12.25 5.73 -1.11
C MET A 190 11.76 4.30 -0.91
N LEU A 191 10.50 4.06 -1.29
CA LEU A 191 9.89 2.75 -1.14
C LEU A 191 10.49 1.80 -2.19
N SER A 192 11.11 0.72 -1.71
CA SER A 192 11.58 -0.39 -2.55
C SER A 192 10.45 -1.40 -2.83
N LEU A 193 9.22 -0.89 -3.03
CA LEU A 193 8.08 -1.70 -3.42
C LEU A 193 8.23 -2.14 -4.89
N ARG A 194 7.65 -3.28 -5.24
CA ARG A 194 7.58 -3.73 -6.63
C ARG A 194 6.47 -2.99 -7.36
N PRO A 195 6.53 -2.86 -8.70
CA PRO A 195 5.41 -2.30 -9.45
C PRO A 195 4.14 -3.13 -9.27
N THR A 196 3.00 -2.46 -9.22
CA THR A 196 1.69 -3.08 -9.30
C THR A 196 1.57 -3.81 -10.64
N PHE A 197 1.09 -5.04 -10.60
CA PHE A 197 0.93 -5.87 -11.79
C PHE A 197 -0.29 -6.77 -11.67
N GLU A 198 -1.01 -6.97 -12.77
CA GLU A 198 -2.20 -7.83 -12.79
C GLU A 198 -2.28 -8.61 -14.11
N SER A 199 -2.30 -9.93 -14.01
CA SER A 199 -2.59 -10.84 -15.12
C SER A 199 -3.35 -12.06 -14.61
N CYS A 200 -3.78 -12.95 -15.51
CA CYS A 200 -4.43 -14.20 -15.11
C CYS A 200 -3.49 -15.17 -14.36
N LEU A 201 -2.17 -14.95 -14.42
CA LEU A 201 -1.18 -15.80 -13.77
C LEU A 201 -0.67 -15.20 -12.47
N VAL A 202 -0.50 -13.88 -12.40
CA VAL A 202 0.12 -13.21 -11.25
C VAL A 202 -0.56 -11.88 -11.00
N GLN A 203 -0.81 -11.57 -9.73
CA GLN A 203 -1.32 -10.30 -9.25
C GLN A 203 -0.43 -9.80 -8.12
N ILE A 204 0.03 -8.56 -8.22
CA ILE A 204 0.82 -7.84 -7.22
C ILE A 204 0.02 -6.58 -6.89
N LYS A 205 -0.48 -6.50 -5.66
CA LYS A 205 -1.25 -5.36 -5.14
C LYS A 205 -0.60 -4.79 -3.90
N HIS A 206 -0.78 -3.49 -3.69
CA HIS A 206 -0.26 -2.78 -2.53
C HIS A 206 -1.39 -2.03 -1.83
N ALA A 207 -1.31 -2.00 -0.51
CA ALA A 207 -2.12 -1.13 0.33
C ALA A 207 -1.19 -0.37 1.28
N ALA A 208 -1.47 0.92 1.47
CA ALA A 208 -0.85 1.72 2.51
C ALA A 208 -1.79 1.79 3.71
N GLU A 209 -1.25 1.60 4.91
CA GLU A 209 -1.93 1.71 6.18
C GLU A 209 -1.27 2.83 6.98
N ILE A 210 -2.04 3.88 7.25
CA ILE A 210 -1.65 5.01 8.08
C ILE A 210 -2.23 4.77 9.46
N SER A 211 -1.41 4.92 10.51
CA SER A 211 -1.81 4.86 11.90
C SER A 211 -1.32 6.11 12.61
N VAL A 212 -2.22 6.82 13.27
CA VAL A 212 -1.97 8.05 14.01
C VAL A 212 -2.24 7.78 15.48
N GLY A 213 -1.19 7.90 16.30
CA GLY A 213 -1.30 7.88 17.75
C GLY A 213 -1.70 9.25 18.27
N VAL A 214 -2.80 9.34 19.01
CA VAL A 214 -3.32 10.57 19.60
C VAL A 214 -3.43 10.40 21.13
N SER A 215 -3.09 11.44 21.88
CA SER A 215 -3.27 11.47 23.34
C SER A 215 -4.01 12.74 23.79
N VAL A 216 -4.68 12.65 24.94
CA VAL A 216 -5.18 13.82 25.67
C VAL A 216 -4.04 14.35 26.53
N GLY A 217 -3.56 15.55 26.23
CA GLY A 217 -2.38 16.14 26.84
C GLY A 217 -1.05 15.49 26.38
N PRO A 218 0.09 16.12 26.69
CA PRO A 218 1.41 15.67 26.24
C PRO A 218 1.97 14.46 27.02
N GLN A 219 1.29 13.98 28.06
CA GLN A 219 1.71 12.79 28.83
C GLN A 219 0.56 11.79 28.99
N GLY A 220 -0.53 11.97 28.22
CA GLY A 220 -1.68 11.07 28.27
C GLY A 220 -1.38 9.72 27.62
N SER A 221 -2.26 8.76 27.87
CA SER A 221 -2.26 7.49 27.14
C SER A 221 -2.50 7.71 25.65
N ILE A 222 -1.78 6.95 24.81
CA ILE A 222 -1.88 7.03 23.36
C ILE A 222 -2.96 6.07 22.89
N SER A 223 -3.89 6.57 22.10
CA SER A 223 -4.89 5.80 21.36
C SER A 223 -4.59 5.89 19.87
N TYR A 224 -4.83 4.82 19.11
CA TYR A 224 -4.46 4.76 17.70
C TYR A 224 -5.70 4.80 16.80
N ALA A 225 -5.71 5.73 15.85
CA ALA A 225 -6.65 5.74 14.74
C ALA A 225 -5.90 5.31 13.47
N SER A 226 -6.47 4.43 12.66
CA SER A 226 -5.83 3.98 11.43
C SER A 226 -6.72 4.17 10.21
N SER A 227 -6.15 4.24 9.01
CA SER A 227 -6.87 4.24 7.74
C SER A 227 -6.01 3.51 6.70
N SER A 228 -6.65 2.79 5.78
CA SER A 228 -5.95 2.07 4.71
C SER A 228 -6.51 2.39 3.34
N PHE A 229 -5.65 2.41 2.33
CA PHE A 229 -6.02 2.65 0.94
C PHE A 229 -5.12 1.84 0.00
N ASP A 230 -5.68 1.41 -1.13
CA ASP A 230 -4.92 0.72 -2.17
C ASP A 230 -3.98 1.70 -2.87
N VAL A 231 -2.80 1.25 -3.27
CA VAL A 231 -1.78 2.07 -3.93
C VAL A 231 -1.28 1.42 -5.21
N LEU A 232 -1.12 2.24 -6.26
CA LEU A 232 -0.47 1.85 -7.50
C LEU A 232 1.00 2.18 -7.44
N VAL A 233 1.86 1.18 -7.54
CA VAL A 233 3.31 1.37 -7.61
C VAL A 233 3.76 1.24 -9.06
N MET A 234 4.55 2.19 -9.53
CA MET A 234 5.05 2.23 -10.91
C MET A 234 6.57 2.41 -10.93
N ASP A 235 7.20 1.88 -11.97
CA ASP A 235 8.57 2.26 -12.30
C ASP A 235 8.60 3.70 -12.82
N PRO A 236 9.72 4.44 -12.63
CA PRO A 236 9.87 5.75 -13.23
C PRO A 236 9.78 5.64 -14.76
N PRO A 237 9.27 6.69 -15.43
CA PRO A 237 9.25 6.72 -16.89
C PRO A 237 10.69 6.59 -17.43
N PRO A 238 10.87 5.96 -18.60
CA PRO A 238 12.18 5.90 -19.23
C PRO A 238 12.73 7.30 -19.45
N SER A 239 14.04 7.47 -19.22
CA SER A 239 14.76 8.68 -19.60
C SER A 239 14.92 8.69 -21.11
N TYR A 240 14.21 9.58 -21.79
CA TYR A 240 14.49 9.90 -23.18
C TYR A 240 15.58 10.97 -23.22
N GLU A 241 16.61 10.76 -24.03
CA GLU A 241 17.52 11.85 -24.38
C GLU A 241 16.75 12.82 -25.28
N GLU A 242 16.87 14.12 -25.03
CA GLU A 242 16.37 15.14 -25.95
C GLU A 242 17.18 15.02 -27.26
N ILE A 243 16.49 14.76 -28.37
CA ILE A 243 17.06 14.69 -29.72
C ILE A 243 17.03 16.08 -30.34
#